data_AF-A0A523Z2N0-F1
#
_entry.id   AF-A0A523Z2N0-F1
#
_cell.length_a   1.000
_cell.length_b   1.000
_cell.length_c   1.000
_cell.angle_alpha   90.00
_cell.angle_beta   90.00
_cell.angle_gamma   90.00
#
_symmetry.space_group_name_H-M   'P 1'
#
loop_
_entity.id
_entity.type
_entity.pdbx_description
1 polymer ?
#
loop_
_entity_poly.entity_id
_entity_poly.type
_entity_poly.pdbx_seq_one_letter_code
_entity_poly.pdbx_strand_id
1 'polypeptide(L)' 'MNAGEPIAEDEDLFGTAVIMAARIAAKAQGGEILASDVVRQLVAGKEFLFSDRGEVALRGFDEPVRLYEVRWREEGAAN' A
#
# COMPACT_ATOMS: atom_id res chain seq x y z
N MET A 1 1.92 -0.86 1.68
CA MET A 1 1.48 -2.25 1.48
C MET A 1 1.05 -2.45 0.04
N ASN A 2 1.42 -3.57 -0.55
CA ASN A 2 1.02 -4.00 -1.88
C ASN A 2 0.82 -5.52 -1.88
N ALA A 3 0.10 -6.04 -2.87
CA ALA A 3 -0.01 -7.46 -3.13
C ALA A 3 0.17 -7.74 -4.62
N GLY A 4 0.74 -8.88 -4.94
CA GLY A 4 1.02 -9.33 -6.31
C GLY A 4 2.02 -10.48 -6.29
N GLU A 5 2.23 -11.11 -7.44
CA GLU A 5 3.16 -12.23 -7.59
C GLU A 5 4.62 -11.70 -7.61
N PRO A 6 5.47 -12.07 -6.64
CA PRO A 6 6.89 -11.79 -6.70
C PRO A 6 7.64 -12.86 -7.49
N ILE A 7 8.89 -12.59 -7.84
CA ILE A 7 9.86 -13.63 -8.19
C ILE A 7 10.58 -14.00 -6.90
N ALA A 8 10.52 -15.27 -6.49
CA ALA A 8 11.22 -15.75 -5.30
C ALA A 8 12.49 -16.50 -5.72
N GLU A 9 13.64 -16.06 -5.20
CA GLU A 9 14.94 -16.72 -5.38
C GLU A 9 15.63 -16.82 -4.03
N ASP A 10 16.04 -18.05 -3.66
CA ASP A 10 16.56 -18.39 -2.33
C ASP A 10 15.67 -17.86 -1.20
N GLU A 11 16.17 -16.92 -0.38
CA GLU A 11 15.46 -16.31 0.74
C GLU A 11 15.01 -14.85 0.45
N ASP A 12 14.98 -14.42 -0.81
CA ASP A 12 14.66 -13.04 -1.21
C ASP A 12 13.53 -12.94 -2.25
N LEU A 13 12.88 -11.77 -2.30
CA LEU A 13 11.76 -11.47 -3.20
C LEU A 13 12.12 -10.31 -4.14
N PHE A 14 11.83 -10.54 -5.42
CA PHE A 14 12.13 -9.60 -6.50
C PHE A 14 10.91 -9.31 -7.37
N GLY A 15 11.11 -8.36 -8.29
CA GLY A 15 10.14 -8.03 -9.33
C GLY A 15 9.18 -6.91 -8.96
N THR A 16 8.20 -6.72 -9.84
CA THR A 16 7.32 -5.54 -9.86
C THR A 16 6.50 -5.39 -8.58
N ALA A 17 6.02 -6.50 -8.00
CA ALA A 17 5.22 -6.46 -6.77
C ALA A 17 5.99 -5.86 -5.58
N VAL A 18 7.27 -6.23 -5.43
CA VAL A 18 8.17 -5.75 -4.37
C VAL A 18 8.58 -4.30 -4.62
N ILE A 19 8.93 -3.96 -5.86
CA ILE A 19 9.26 -2.57 -6.24
C ILE A 19 8.07 -1.65 -5.96
N MET A 20 6.85 -2.05 -6.34
CA MET A 20 5.64 -1.28 -6.05
C MET A 20 5.43 -1.11 -4.55
N ALA A 21 5.57 -2.19 -3.75
CA ALA A 21 5.45 -2.13 -2.29
C ALA A 21 6.43 -1.10 -1.69
N ALA A 22 7.68 -1.13 -2.13
CA ALA A 22 8.72 -0.20 -1.67
C ALA A 22 8.41 1.25 -2.05
N ARG A 23 7.90 1.51 -3.26
CA ARG A 23 7.52 2.86 -3.71
C ARG A 23 6.30 3.39 -2.98
N ILE A 24 5.31 2.54 -2.67
CA ILE A 24 4.16 2.91 -1.84
C ILE A 24 4.62 3.25 -0.42
N ALA A 25 5.48 2.42 0.19
CA ALA A 25 6.02 2.68 1.52
C ALA A 25 6.78 4.02 1.59
N ALA A 26 7.57 4.34 0.56
CA ALA A 26 8.29 5.61 0.48
C ALA A 26 7.38 6.86 0.33
N LYS A 27 6.08 6.69 0.05
CA LYS A 27 5.10 7.79 0.02
C LYS A 27 4.42 8.04 1.36
N ALA A 28 4.48 7.08 2.28
CA ALA A 28 3.85 7.19 3.59
C ALA A 28 4.62 8.17 4.49
N GLN A 29 3.88 8.95 5.29
CA GLN A 29 4.43 9.75 6.37
C GLN A 29 4.50 8.93 7.68
N GLY A 30 5.17 9.49 8.70
CA GLY A 30 5.27 8.84 10.00
C GLY A 30 3.91 8.55 10.61
N GLY A 31 3.62 7.27 10.89
CA GLY A 31 2.34 6.82 11.45
C GLY A 31 1.26 6.49 10.41
N GLU A 32 1.49 6.77 9.12
CA GLU A 32 0.58 6.38 8.05
C GLU A 32 0.84 4.94 7.58
N ILE A 33 -0.23 4.25 7.19
CA ILE A 33 -0.16 2.97 6.47
C ILE A 33 -0.84 3.16 5.13
N LEU A 34 -0.06 3.19 4.05
CA LEU A 34 -0.60 3.25 2.68
C LEU A 34 -0.75 1.85 2.08
N ALA A 35 -1.84 1.62 1.36
CA ALA A 35 -2.16 0.38 0.66
C ALA A 35 -2.56 0.66 -0.80
N SER A 36 -2.15 -0.22 -1.71
CA SER A 36 -2.67 -0.28 -3.10
C SER A 36 -4.14 -0.68 -3.13
N ASP A 37 -4.87 -0.38 -4.21
CA ASP A 37 -6.23 -0.91 -4.41
C ASP A 37 -6.31 -2.45 -4.34
N VAL A 38 -5.31 -3.17 -4.86
CA VAL A 38 -5.27 -4.65 -4.82
C VAL A 38 -5.46 -5.18 -3.40
N VAL A 39 -4.69 -4.65 -2.44
CA VAL A 39 -4.81 -5.03 -1.02
C VAL A 39 -6.22 -4.73 -0.49
N ARG A 40 -6.77 -3.55 -0.80
CA ARG A 40 -8.13 -3.16 -0.37
C ARG A 40 -9.19 -4.12 -0.90
N GLN A 41 -9.09 -4.54 -2.16
CA GLN A 41 -10.02 -5.48 -2.78
C GLN A 41 -9.90 -6.89 -2.18
N LEU A 42 -8.67 -7.35 -1.91
CA LEU A 42 -8.43 -8.67 -1.31
C LEU A 42 -9.04 -8.81 0.10
N VAL A 43 -9.16 -7.70 0.83
CA VAL A 43 -9.76 -7.69 2.18
C VAL A 43 -11.19 -7.13 2.19
N ALA A 44 -11.84 -7.01 1.02
CA ALA A 44 -13.21 -6.55 0.93
C ALA A 44 -14.14 -7.36 1.85
N GLY A 45 -15.00 -6.68 2.60
CA GLY A 45 -15.90 -7.29 3.58
C GLY A 45 -15.26 -7.55 4.96
N LYS A 46 -13.99 -7.20 5.17
CA LYS A 46 -13.37 -7.14 6.51
C LYS A 46 -13.55 -5.75 7.12
N GLU A 47 -13.46 -5.67 8.45
CA GLU A 47 -13.62 -4.45 9.23
C GLU A 47 -12.37 -3.55 9.20
N PHE A 48 -11.89 -3.21 8.01
CA PHE A 48 -10.83 -2.23 7.81
C PHE A 48 -11.42 -0.95 7.23
N LEU A 49 -11.00 0.19 7.79
CA LEU A 49 -11.35 1.50 7.29
C LEU A 49 -10.23 2.03 6.38
N PHE A 50 -10.60 2.44 5.18
CA PHE A 50 -9.69 2.99 4.18
C PHE A 50 -10.10 4.42 3.82
N SER A 51 -9.16 5.34 3.78
CA SER A 51 -9.33 6.69 3.24
C SER A 51 -8.65 6.79 1.87
N ASP A 52 -9.37 7.22 0.83
CA ASP A 52 -8.81 7.39 -0.52
C ASP A 52 -7.80 8.55 -0.54
N ARG A 53 -6.58 8.29 -1.01
CA ARG A 53 -5.50 9.29 -1.15
C ARG A 53 -5.29 9.70 -2.62
N GLY A 54 -6.11 9.18 -3.53
CA GLY A 54 -6.05 9.46 -4.96
C GLY A 54 -4.96 8.68 -5.69
N GLU A 55 -4.77 9.06 -6.95
CA GLU A 55 -3.76 8.46 -7.84
C GLU A 55 -2.40 9.10 -7.66
N VAL A 56 -1.37 8.27 -7.57
CA VAL A 56 0.01 8.68 -7.36
C VAL A 56 0.89 8.05 -8.42
N ALA A 57 1.62 8.89 -9.15
CA ALA A 57 2.67 8.43 -10.05
C ALA A 57 3.83 7.82 -9.24
N LEU A 58 4.19 6.57 -9.55
CA LEU A 58 5.30 5.87 -8.94
C LEU A 58 6.41 5.69 -9.97
N ARG A 59 7.65 6.02 -9.60
CA ARG A 59 8.81 5.87 -10.49
C ARG A 59 8.92 4.42 -10.97
N GLY A 60 8.97 4.22 -12.28
CA GLY A 60 9.09 2.90 -12.92
C GLY A 60 7.74 2.24 -13.25
N PHE A 61 6.64 2.99 -13.11
CA PHE A 61 5.29 2.57 -13.50
C PHE A 61 4.70 3.61 -14.44
N ASP A 62 4.16 3.16 -15.57
CA ASP A 62 3.58 4.05 -16.58
C ASP A 62 2.21 4.59 -16.13
N GLU A 63 1.42 3.75 -15.45
CA GLU A 63 0.11 4.11 -14.93
C GLU A 63 0.19 4.58 -13.46
N PRO A 64 -0.49 5.68 -13.10
CA PRO A 64 -0.66 6.07 -11.71
C PRO A 64 -1.34 4.97 -10.89
N VAL A 65 -0.91 4.81 -9.64
CA VAL A 65 -1.50 3.83 -8.71
C VAL A 65 -2.38 4.58 -7.73
N ARG A 66 -3.63 4.14 -7.56
CA ARG A 66 -4.51 4.66 -6.51
C ARG A 66 -4.09 4.09 -5.15
N LEU A 67 -3.88 4.98 -4.18
CA LEU A 67 -3.47 4.63 -2.82
C LEU A 67 -4.58 4.92 -1.83
N TYR A 68 -4.61 4.10 -0.78
CA TYR A 68 -5.53 4.23 0.34
C TYR A 68 -4.74 4.26 1.64
N GLU A 69 -5.11 5.15 2.56
CA GLU A 69 -4.62 5.12 3.93
C GLU A 69 -5.48 4.15 4.76
N VAL A 70 -4.83 3.22 5.45
CA VAL A 70 -5.51 2.33 6.43
C VAL A 70 -5.64 3.07 7.74
N ARG A 71 -6.87 3.22 8.22
CA ARG A 71 -7.18 3.88 9.50
C ARG A 71 -7.09 2.83 10.61
N TRP A 72 -5.89 2.71 11.17
CA TRP A 72 -5.54 1.68 12.16
C TRP A 72 -5.55 2.19 13.61
N ARG A 73 -5.65 3.51 13.79
CA ARG A 73 -5.86 4.16 15.09
C ARG A 73 -7.20 4.85 15.07
N GLU A 74 -7.88 4.82 16.21
CA GLU A 74 -8.99 5.72 16.46
C GLU A 74 -8.43 7.16 16.54
N GLU A 75 -9.08 8.12 15.88
CA GLU A 75 -8.76 9.54 16.07
C GLU A 75 -9.13 9.94 17.50
N GLY A 76 -8.18 9.79 18.43
CA GLY A 76 -8.42 10.06 19.84
C GLY A 76 -7.31 9.69 20.83
N ALA A 77 -6.05 9.59 20.41
CA ALA A 77 -4.93 9.33 21.32
C ALA A 77 -3.84 10.41 21.23
N ALA A 78 -4.25 11.67 21.28
CA ALA A 78 -3.42 12.78 21.70
C ALA A 78 -4.11 13.44 22.90
N ASN A 79 -3.76 12.98 24.10
CA ASN A 79 -3.92 13.72 25.34
C ASN A 79 -2.55 14.27 25.73
#